data_AF-A0A928WCQ2-F1
#
_entry.id   AF-A0A928WCQ2-F1
#
_cell.length_a   1.000
_cell.length_b   1.000
_cell.length_c   1.000
_cell.angle_alpha   90.00
_cell.angle_beta   90.00
_cell.angle_gamma   90.00
#
_symmetry.space_group_name_H-M   'P 1'
#
loop_
_entity.id
_entity.type
_entity.pdbx_description
1 polymer ?
#
loop_
_entity_poly.entity_id
_entity_poly.type
_entity_poly.pdbx_seq_one_letter_code
_entity_poly.pdbx_strand_id
1 'polypeptide(L)'
;MVEELVFRGYVFSTLLSDNSYWLAATMSSLIFALLHLIWERKATFPQIPGLWLMGMVLVMARLVNNNNIYLALGLHAGWIWGLTCIDSAKLITYKQQNHWLTGINQQPLAGVAGIFCLTITGLALWVMADSLLLL
;
A
#
# COMPACT_ATOMS: atom_id res chain seq x y z
N MET A 1 4.98 -10.16 3.60
CA MET A 1 4.01 -11.27 3.90
C MET A 1 3.57 -11.28 5.37
N VAL A 2 4.50 -11.39 6.33
CA VAL A 2 4.16 -11.26 7.77
C VAL A 2 3.49 -9.92 8.07
N GLU A 3 3.87 -8.85 7.37
CA GLU A 3 3.25 -7.53 7.48
C GLU A 3 1.73 -7.58 7.27
N GLU A 4 1.22 -8.26 6.25
CA GLU A 4 -0.22 -8.30 6.00
C GLU A 4 -0.97 -9.13 7.06
N LEU A 5 -0.35 -10.19 7.58
CA LEU A 5 -0.91 -10.95 8.72
C LEU A 5 -1.01 -10.08 9.98
N VAL A 6 0.01 -9.25 10.24
CA VAL A 6 0.03 -8.37 11.42
C VAL A 6 -0.91 -7.18 11.23
N PHE A 7 -0.75 -6.41 10.15
CA PHE A 7 -1.46 -5.14 9.96
C PHE A 7 -2.88 -5.32 9.47
N ARG A 8 -3.10 -6.19 8.47
CA ARG A 8 -4.42 -6.41 7.86
C ARG A 8 -5.14 -7.56 8.55
N GLY A 9 -4.43 -8.54 9.10
CA GLY A 9 -5.03 -9.60 9.92
C GLY A 9 -5.34 -9.10 11.33
N TYR A 10 -4.33 -9.01 12.19
CA TYR A 10 -4.52 -8.75 13.62
C TYR A 10 -4.89 -7.29 13.92
N VAL A 11 -4.00 -6.32 13.66
CA VAL A 11 -4.15 -4.90 14.07
C VAL A 11 -5.45 -4.29 13.55
N PHE A 12 -5.73 -4.42 12.25
CA PHE A 12 -6.96 -3.89 11.68
C PHE A 12 -8.21 -4.56 12.26
N SER A 13 -8.21 -5.89 12.45
CA SER A 13 -9.40 -6.58 12.96
C SER A 13 -9.66 -6.25 14.43
N THR A 14 -8.61 -6.02 15.21
CA THR A 14 -8.72 -5.47 16.58
C THR A 14 -9.26 -4.05 16.57
N LEU A 15 -8.76 -3.18 15.70
CA LEU A 15 -9.30 -1.81 15.62
C LEU A 15 -10.74 -1.79 15.13
N LEU A 16 -11.13 -2.71 14.24
CA LEU A 16 -12.48 -2.82 13.70
C LEU A 16 -13.51 -3.26 14.74
N SER A 17 -13.13 -3.98 15.81
CA SER A 17 -14.11 -4.40 16.83
C SER A 17 -14.73 -3.21 17.56
N ASP A 18 -13.98 -2.12 17.69
CA ASP A 18 -14.34 -0.98 18.53
C ASP A 18 -14.55 0.32 17.73
N ASN A 19 -14.28 0.31 16.42
CA ASN A 19 -14.31 1.50 15.56
C ASN A 19 -15.06 1.24 14.24
N SER A 20 -15.43 2.33 13.54
CA SER A 20 -15.96 2.21 12.19
C SER A 20 -14.91 1.68 11.21
N TYR A 21 -15.36 1.06 10.12
CA TYR A 21 -14.48 0.46 9.11
C TYR A 21 -13.40 1.43 8.61
N TRP A 22 -13.81 2.64 8.21
CA TRP A 22 -12.90 3.64 7.67
C TRP A 22 -11.95 4.22 8.72
N LEU A 23 -12.41 4.33 9.98
CA LEU A 23 -11.55 4.76 11.07
C LEU A 23 -10.48 3.70 11.39
N ALA A 24 -10.88 2.43 11.50
CA ALA A 24 -9.96 1.32 11.68
C ALA A 24 -8.94 1.22 10.53
N ALA A 25 -9.40 1.39 9.27
CA ALA A 25 -8.55 1.38 8.08
C ALA A 25 -7.50 2.50 8.12
N THR A 26 -7.93 3.70 8.49
CA THR A 26 -7.06 4.88 8.59
C THR A 26 -6.01 4.67 9.68
N MET A 27 -6.43 4.21 10.86
CA MET A 27 -5.55 3.97 12.00
C MET A 27 -4.55 2.86 11.73
N SER A 28 -4.98 1.70 11.22
CA SER A 28 -4.07 0.58 10.91
C SER A 28 -3.05 0.97 9.84
N SER A 29 -3.48 1.71 8.81
CA SER A 29 -2.62 2.19 7.72
C SER A 29 -1.62 3.24 8.19
N LEU A 30 -2.02 4.08 9.14
CA LEU A 30 -1.13 5.07 9.74
C LEU A 30 -0.08 4.40 10.63
N ILE A 31 -0.47 3.42 11.46
CA ILE A 31 0.45 2.61 12.26
C ILE A 31 1.46 1.92 11.35
N PHE A 32 1.01 1.30 10.26
CA PHE A 32 1.87 0.67 9.25
C PHE A 32 2.91 1.66 8.68
N ALA A 33 2.46 2.83 8.21
CA ALA A 33 3.35 3.83 7.61
C ALA A 33 4.36 4.39 8.63
N LEU A 34 3.93 4.66 9.87
CA LEU A 34 4.79 5.21 10.91
C LEU A 34 5.83 4.21 11.41
N LEU A 35 5.48 2.92 11.53
CA LEU A 35 6.45 1.89 11.93
C LEU A 35 7.59 1.74 10.91
N HIS A 36 7.34 2.00 9.63
CA HIS A 36 8.40 2.04 8.61
C HIS A 36 9.41 3.17 8.83
N LEU A 37 9.06 4.25 9.57
CA LEU A 37 10.03 5.30 9.95
C LEU A 37 11.02 4.81 11.01
N ILE A 38 10.62 3.88 11.87
CA ILE A 38 11.46 3.38 12.95
C ILE A 38 12.65 2.61 12.36
N TRP A 39 12.39 1.82 11.32
CA TRP A 39 13.40 0.96 10.70
C TRP A 39 14.20 1.66 9.59
N GLU A 40 13.57 2.53 8.77
CA GLU A 40 14.19 3.10 7.56
C GLU A 40 14.18 4.65 7.52
N ARG A 41 14.43 5.28 8.68
CA ARG A 41 14.27 6.71 8.97
C ARG A 41 14.59 7.72 7.85
N LYS A 42 15.78 7.65 7.22
CA LYS A 42 16.22 8.66 6.23
C LYS A 42 15.56 8.51 4.86
N ALA A 43 15.10 7.31 4.55
CA ALA A 43 14.51 6.91 3.28
C ALA A 43 12.98 7.04 3.32
N THR A 44 12.36 6.69 4.44
CA THR A 44 10.90 6.55 4.51
C THR A 44 10.17 7.87 4.63
N PHE A 45 10.80 8.95 5.10
CA PHE A 45 10.09 10.21 5.38
C PHE A 45 9.26 10.75 4.19
N PRO A 46 9.80 10.82 2.96
CA PRO A 46 9.02 11.26 1.80
C PRO A 46 7.98 10.22 1.32
N GLN A 47 8.14 8.94 1.72
CA GLN A 47 7.26 7.83 1.31
C GLN A 47 6.04 7.66 2.21
N ILE A 48 5.97 8.35 3.37
CA ILE A 48 4.88 8.16 4.33
C ILE A 48 3.48 8.31 3.73
N PRO A 49 3.20 9.34 2.90
CA PRO A 49 1.90 9.45 2.24
C PRO A 49 1.61 8.25 1.33
N GLY A 50 2.61 7.75 0.61
CA GLY A 50 2.49 6.58 -0.26
C GLY A 50 2.28 5.28 0.51
N LEU A 51 3.00 5.08 1.61
CA LEU A 51 2.85 3.91 2.49
C LEU A 51 1.49 3.91 3.19
N TRP A 52 1.00 5.06 3.62
CA TRP A 52 -0.34 5.19 4.17
C TRP A 52 -1.42 4.91 3.10
N LEU A 53 -1.24 5.41 1.89
CA LEU A 53 -2.15 5.14 0.77
C LEU A 53 -2.17 3.65 0.41
N MET A 54 -1.00 3.02 0.30
CA MET A 54 -0.86 1.58 0.12
C MET A 54 -1.54 0.81 1.26
N GLY A 55 -1.34 1.30 2.50
CA GLY A 55 -2.17 1.10 3.69
C GLY A 55 -3.63 0.81 3.38
N MET A 56 -4.29 1.88 2.94
CA MET A 56 -5.72 1.96 2.64
C MET A 56 -6.13 1.05 1.48
N VAL A 57 -5.35 1.00 0.40
CA VAL A 57 -5.63 0.16 -0.77
C VAL A 57 -5.67 -1.33 -0.39
N LEU A 58 -4.74 -1.78 0.45
CA LEU A 58 -4.71 -3.17 0.91
C LEU A 58 -5.84 -3.50 1.90
N VAL A 59 -6.34 -2.52 2.65
CA VAL A 59 -7.57 -2.70 3.44
C VAL A 59 -8.79 -2.83 2.51
N MET A 60 -8.90 -1.99 1.48
CA MET A 60 -9.97 -2.12 0.47
C MET A 60 -9.92 -3.46 -0.27
N ALA A 61 -8.73 -4.01 -0.52
CA ALA A 61 -8.57 -5.34 -1.11
C ALA A 61 -9.19 -6.45 -0.24
N ARG A 62 -9.28 -6.26 1.08
CA ARG A 62 -10.03 -7.18 1.94
C ARG A 62 -11.53 -7.09 1.68
N LEU A 63 -12.11 -5.90 1.51
CA LEU A 63 -13.55 -5.74 1.23
C LEU A 63 -13.96 -6.53 0.00
N VAL A 64 -13.23 -6.34 -1.09
CA VAL A 64 -13.49 -7.01 -2.38
C VAL A 64 -13.37 -8.53 -2.26
N ASN A 65 -12.59 -9.02 -1.30
CA ASN A 65 -12.32 -10.44 -1.09
C ASN A 65 -13.02 -11.02 0.14
N ASN A 66 -14.25 -10.58 0.43
CA ASN A 66 -15.08 -11.07 1.55
C ASN A 66 -14.37 -10.97 2.91
N ASN A 67 -13.68 -9.86 3.17
CA ASN A 67 -12.85 -9.60 4.34
C ASN A 67 -11.63 -10.53 4.53
N ASN A 68 -11.28 -11.36 3.54
CA ASN A 68 -10.07 -12.19 3.59
C ASN A 68 -8.81 -11.42 3.18
N ILE A 69 -7.66 -11.79 3.75
CA ILE A 69 -6.38 -11.12 3.50
C ILE A 69 -5.69 -11.54 2.20
N TYR A 70 -6.16 -12.57 1.50
CA TYR A 70 -5.42 -13.18 0.38
C TYR A 70 -5.16 -12.21 -0.78
N LEU A 71 -6.15 -11.39 -1.15
CA LEU A 71 -5.96 -10.38 -2.20
C LEU A 71 -4.95 -9.31 -1.78
N ALA A 72 -5.02 -8.84 -0.54
CA ALA A 72 -4.04 -7.90 0.02
C ALA A 72 -2.62 -8.50 0.02
N LEU A 73 -2.50 -9.78 0.42
CA LEU A 73 -1.23 -10.50 0.41
C LEU A 73 -0.64 -10.61 -1.00
N GLY A 74 -1.47 -10.96 -1.98
CA GLY A 74 -1.07 -11.06 -3.39
C GLY A 74 -0.66 -9.71 -3.98
N LEU A 75 -1.44 -8.65 -3.73
CA LEU A 75 -1.11 -7.30 -4.20
C LEU A 75 0.20 -6.79 -3.59
N HIS A 76 0.36 -6.92 -2.27
CA HIS A 76 1.59 -6.50 -1.60
C HIS A 76 2.80 -7.29 -2.13
N ALA A 77 2.74 -8.62 -2.14
CA ALA A 77 3.83 -9.45 -2.65
C ALA A 77 4.14 -9.15 -4.13
N GLY A 78 3.10 -8.96 -4.96
CA GLY A 78 3.24 -8.64 -6.38
C GLY A 78 3.92 -7.31 -6.63
N TRP A 79 3.59 -6.26 -5.87
CA TRP A 79 4.27 -4.96 -5.99
C TRP A 79 5.75 -5.05 -5.64
N ILE A 80 6.08 -5.66 -4.50
CA ILE A 80 7.48 -5.81 -4.07
C ILE A 80 8.25 -6.65 -5.09
N TRP A 81 7.69 -7.79 -5.51
CA TRP A 81 8.31 -8.65 -6.51
C TRP A 81 8.54 -7.94 -7.84
N GLY A 82 7.52 -7.24 -8.36
CA GLY A 82 7.63 -6.49 -9.62
C GLY A 82 8.69 -5.40 -9.56
N LEU A 83 8.73 -4.65 -8.46
CA LEU A 83 9.78 -3.64 -8.20
C LEU A 83 11.17 -4.26 -8.14
N THR A 84 11.34 -5.36 -7.40
CA THR A 84 12.61 -6.07 -7.29
C THR A 84 13.05 -6.64 -8.63
N CYS A 85 12.13 -7.17 -9.46
CA CYS A 85 12.44 -7.64 -10.81
C CYS A 85 12.91 -6.51 -11.72
N ILE A 86 12.21 -5.36 -11.71
CA ILE A 86 12.58 -4.19 -12.50
C ILE A 86 13.96 -3.66 -12.11
N ASP A 87 14.24 -3.58 -10.81
CA ASP A 87 15.51 -3.13 -10.26
C ASP A 87 16.65 -4.13 -10.58
N SER A 88 16.43 -5.42 -10.34
CA SER A 88 17.41 -6.48 -10.61
C SER A 88 17.77 -6.59 -12.09
N ALA A 89 16.78 -6.41 -12.97
CA ALA A 89 16.98 -6.44 -14.41
C ALA A 89 17.58 -5.12 -14.96
N LYS A 90 17.80 -4.11 -14.11
CA LYS A 90 18.30 -2.77 -14.48
C LYS A 90 17.51 -2.13 -15.61
N LEU A 91 16.22 -2.43 -15.70
CA LEU A 91 15.35 -2.00 -16.81
C LEU A 91 15.07 -0.49 -16.77
N ILE A 92 15.24 0.14 -15.60
CA ILE A 92 15.07 1.57 -15.41
C ILE A 92 16.40 2.18 -15.00
N THR A 93 16.98 2.99 -15.89
CA THR A 93 18.11 3.86 -15.52
C THR A 93 17.54 5.15 -14.96
N TYR A 94 17.63 5.34 -13.64
CA TYR A 94 17.16 6.56 -12.97
C TYR A 94 18.05 7.74 -13.36
N LYS A 95 17.63 8.49 -14.39
CA LYS A 95 18.25 9.77 -14.74
C LYS A 95 17.94 10.76 -13.61
N GLN A 96 18.97 11.24 -12.92
CA GLN A 96 18.93 12.13 -11.75
C GLN A 96 18.14 13.45 -11.93
N GLN A 97 17.56 13.72 -13.10
CA GLN A 97 16.86 14.97 -13.43
C GLN A 97 15.39 15.04 -12.95
N ASN A 98 14.67 13.92 -12.82
CA ASN A 98 13.21 13.91 -12.54
C ASN A 98 12.84 13.08 -11.30
N HIS A 99 13.53 13.34 -10.20
CA HIS A 99 13.29 12.80 -8.85
C HIS A 99 11.82 12.87 -8.37
N TRP A 100 11.01 13.79 -8.88
CA TRP A 100 9.57 13.86 -8.57
C TRP A 100 8.74 12.78 -9.27
N LEU A 101 9.12 12.39 -10.49
CA LEU A 101 8.34 11.46 -11.30
C LEU A 101 8.61 10.00 -10.91
N THR A 102 9.90 9.66 -10.74
CA THR A 102 10.36 8.29 -10.43
C THR A 102 10.57 8.03 -8.95
N GLY A 103 10.44 9.06 -8.11
CA GLY A 103 10.62 8.98 -6.66
C GLY A 103 11.98 9.47 -6.18
N ILE A 104 11.97 10.15 -5.03
CA ILE A 104 13.17 10.65 -4.35
C ILE A 104 13.98 9.43 -3.89
N ASN A 105 15.31 9.43 -4.11
CA ASN A 105 16.20 8.33 -3.71
C ASN A 105 15.85 6.94 -4.26
N GLN A 106 15.30 6.86 -5.49
CA GLN A 106 14.87 5.61 -6.13
C GLN A 106 13.76 4.86 -5.39
N GLN A 107 12.90 5.59 -4.70
CA GLN A 107 11.76 5.02 -3.97
C GLN A 107 10.46 5.37 -4.67
N PRO A 108 9.81 4.43 -5.38
CA PRO A 108 8.64 4.72 -6.19
C PRO A 108 7.44 5.25 -5.40
N LEU A 109 7.32 4.87 -4.12
CA LEU A 109 6.30 5.37 -3.19
C LEU A 109 6.49 6.84 -2.80
N ALA A 110 7.69 7.40 -3.00
CA ALA A 110 7.97 8.84 -2.88
C ALA A 110 7.83 9.59 -4.21
N GLY A 111 7.37 8.92 -5.28
CA GLY A 111 7.22 9.49 -6.61
C GLY A 111 5.76 9.49 -7.09
N VAL A 112 5.47 10.38 -8.04
CA VAL A 112 4.12 10.50 -8.64
C VAL A 112 3.70 9.19 -9.31
N ALA A 113 4.62 8.47 -9.94
CA ALA A 113 4.30 7.21 -10.61
C ALA A 113 3.77 6.12 -9.64
N GLY A 114 4.37 6.00 -8.45
CA GLY A 114 3.91 5.04 -7.44
C GLY A 114 2.55 5.41 -6.86
N ILE A 115 2.36 6.69 -6.52
CA ILE A 115 1.06 7.21 -6.06
C ILE A 115 -0.02 7.02 -7.12
N PHE A 116 0.29 7.28 -8.39
CA PHE A 116 -0.63 7.07 -9.50
C PHE A 116 -1.02 5.60 -9.67
N CYS A 117 -0.05 4.69 -9.60
CA CYS A 117 -0.34 3.24 -9.63
C CYS A 117 -1.23 2.79 -8.47
N LEU A 118 -0.96 3.28 -7.25
CA LEU A 118 -1.76 2.96 -6.07
C LEU A 118 -3.17 3.54 -6.15
N THR A 119 -3.32 4.78 -6.61
CA THR A 119 -4.64 5.41 -6.78
C THR A 119 -5.47 4.68 -7.83
N ILE A 120 -4.89 4.30 -8.98
CA ILE A 120 -5.59 3.47 -9.98
C ILE A 120 -6.02 2.13 -9.36
N THR A 121 -5.13 1.47 -8.63
CA THR A 121 -5.47 0.18 -8.00
C THR A 121 -6.60 0.35 -6.99
N GLY A 122 -6.53 1.40 -6.17
CA GLY A 122 -7.59 1.75 -5.21
C GLY A 122 -8.93 2.02 -5.89
N LEU A 123 -8.94 2.78 -6.99
CA LEU A 123 -10.15 3.04 -7.78
C LEU A 123 -10.71 1.76 -8.41
N ALA A 124 -9.85 0.88 -8.94
CA ALA A 124 -10.28 -0.39 -9.49
C ALA A 124 -10.95 -1.26 -8.41
N LEU A 125 -10.34 -1.37 -7.23
CA LEU A 125 -10.91 -2.08 -6.08
C LEU A 125 -12.22 -1.43 -5.60
N TRP A 126 -12.31 -0.11 -5.60
CA TRP A 126 -13.52 0.61 -5.24
C TRP A 126 -14.69 0.24 -6.17
N VAL A 127 -14.46 0.30 -7.48
CA VAL A 127 -15.48 -0.07 -8.49
C VAL A 127 -15.91 -1.52 -8.32
N MET A 128 -14.98 -2.43 -8.03
CA MET A 128 -15.29 -3.84 -7.75
C MET A 128 -16.11 -4.00 -6.46
N ALA A 129 -15.80 -3.24 -5.40
CA ALA A 129 -16.54 -3.28 -4.15
C ALA A 129 -17.97 -2.76 -4.32
N ASP A 130 -18.16 -1.63 -5.02
CA ASP A 130 -19.49 -1.08 -5.32
C ASP A 130 -20.33 -2.07 -6.13
N SER A 131 -19.73 -2.76 -7.10
CA SER A 131 -20.43 -3.77 -7.89
C SER A 131 -20.88 -4.99 -7.05
N LEU A 132 -20.13 -5.32 -5.99
CA LEU A 132 -20.47 -6.40 -5.07
C LEU A 132 -21.61 -6.01 -4.11
N LEU A 133 -21.68 -4.73 -3.72
CA LEU A 133 -22.73 -4.22 -2.81
C LEU A 133 -24.09 -4.06 -3.50
N LEU A 134 -24.12 -4.07 -4.84
CA LEU A 134 -25.34 -3.95 -5.66
C LEU A 134 -25.95 -5.31 -6.05
N LEU A 135 -25.31 -6.43 -5.70
CA LEU A 135 -25.76 -7.80 -5.94
C LEU A 135 -26.34 -8.42 -4.66
#